data_AF-M9YDW5-F1
#
_entry.id   AF-M9YDW5-F1
#
_cell.length_a   1.000
_cell.length_b   1.000
_cell.length_c   1.000
_cell.angle_alpha   90.00
_cell.angle_beta   90.00
_cell.angle_gamma   90.00
#
_symmetry.space_group_name_H-M   'P 1'
#
loop_
_entity.id
_entity.type
_entity.pdbx_description
1 polymer ?
#
loop_
_entity_poly.entity_id
_entity_poly.type
_entity_poly.pdbx_seq_one_letter_code
_entity_poly.pdbx_strand_id
1 'polypeptide(L)'
;MNQTVTRTANDIADEALEAVGYGQEQSKWLSALLIAIRLDARHNHGRNVADLASLGQYLADDCANYLETQSGTLRRQLKAVGGAQ
;
A
#
# COMPACT_ATOMS: atom_id res chain seq x y z
N MET A 1 7.91 30.77 14.40
CA MET A 1 7.82 31.12 12.96
C MET A 1 7.37 29.87 12.22
N ASN A 2 6.08 29.72 11.92
CA ASN A 2 5.60 28.60 11.12
C ASN A 2 5.78 28.96 9.65
N GLN A 3 6.83 28.44 9.03
CA GLN A 3 6.91 28.44 7.57
C GLN A 3 5.87 27.43 7.07
N THR A 4 4.80 27.93 6.48
CA THR A 4 3.88 27.12 5.68
C THR A 4 4.70 26.62 4.49
N VAL A 5 5.18 25.38 4.55
CA VAL A 5 5.89 24.76 3.42
C VAL A 5 4.85 24.55 2.33
N THR A 6 4.87 25.41 1.30
CA THR A 6 4.03 25.26 0.13
C THR A 6 4.53 24.06 -0.66
N ARG A 7 3.82 22.92 -0.56
CA ARG A 7 4.07 21.74 -1.38
C ARG A 7 3.84 22.08 -2.85
N THR A 8 4.75 21.65 -3.71
CA THR A 8 4.62 21.79 -5.16
C THR A 8 3.86 20.60 -5.74
N ALA A 9 3.37 20.75 -6.98
CA ALA A 9 2.77 19.63 -7.70
C ALA A 9 3.76 18.46 -7.91
N ASN A 10 5.06 18.76 -8.01
CA ASN A 10 6.11 17.73 -8.12
C ASN A 10 6.23 16.92 -6.83
N ASP A 11 6.24 17.58 -5.66
CA ASP A 11 6.31 16.87 -4.36
C ASP A 11 5.11 15.92 -4.18
N ILE A 12 3.93 16.33 -4.63
CA ILE A 12 2.71 15.51 -4.59
C ILE A 12 2.81 14.32 -5.56
N ALA A 13 3.38 14.55 -6.75
CA ALA A 13 3.58 13.48 -7.73
C ALA A 13 4.58 12.44 -7.24
N ASP A 14 5.67 12.86 -6.58
CA ASP A 14 6.66 11.96 -6.00
C ASP A 14 6.03 11.08 -4.89
N GLU A 15 5.25 11.67 -3.97
CA GLU A 15 4.52 10.90 -2.95
C GLU A 15 3.50 9.92 -3.56
N ALA A 16 2.83 10.30 -4.65
CA ALA A 16 1.93 9.41 -5.36
C ALA A 16 2.68 8.22 -5.98
N LEU A 17 3.87 8.46 -6.55
CA LEU A 17 4.72 7.40 -7.09
C LEU A 17 5.24 6.48 -5.98
N GLU A 18 5.59 7.00 -4.81
CA GLU A 18 5.96 6.18 -3.65
C GLU A 18 4.81 5.29 -3.20
N ALA A 19 3.58 5.82 -3.08
CA ALA A 19 2.41 5.04 -2.71
C ALA A 19 2.10 3.93 -3.75
N VAL A 20 2.26 4.23 -5.04
CA VAL A 20 2.13 3.22 -6.11
C VAL A 20 3.23 2.16 -6.02
N GLY A 21 4.48 2.57 -5.79
CA GLY A 21 5.61 1.65 -5.62
C GLY A 21 5.39 0.69 -4.46
N TYR A 22 4.94 1.21 -3.32
CA TYR A 22 4.54 0.40 -2.17
C TYR A 22 3.46 -0.63 -2.52
N GLY A 23 2.38 -0.19 -3.17
CA GLY A 23 1.30 -1.09 -3.59
C GLY A 23 1.77 -2.18 -4.56
N GLN A 24 2.70 -1.87 -5.46
CA GLN A 24 3.31 -2.85 -6.37
C GLN A 24 4.16 -3.88 -5.62
N GLU A 25 4.95 -3.46 -4.64
CA GLU A 25 5.75 -4.36 -3.82
C GLU A 25 4.87 -5.29 -2.97
N GLN A 26 3.88 -4.74 -2.28
CA GLN A 26 2.88 -5.53 -1.54
C GLN A 26 2.17 -6.55 -2.43
N SER A 27 1.81 -6.16 -3.65
CA SER A 27 1.19 -7.07 -4.63
C SER A 27 2.09 -8.26 -4.99
N LYS A 28 3.42 -8.03 -5.10
CA LYS A 28 4.38 -9.12 -5.35
C LYS A 28 4.45 -10.08 -4.16
N TRP A 29 4.48 -9.57 -2.94
CA TRP A 29 4.52 -10.40 -1.73
C TRP A 29 3.24 -11.22 -1.54
N LEU A 30 2.07 -10.61 -1.75
CA LEU A 30 0.79 -11.32 -1.71
C LEU A 30 0.71 -12.40 -2.78
N SER A 31 1.21 -12.14 -3.99
CA SER A 31 1.31 -13.16 -5.04
C SER A 31 2.18 -14.35 -4.61
N ALA A 32 3.34 -14.07 -4.00
CA ALA A 32 4.23 -15.10 -3.47
C ALA A 32 3.56 -15.92 -2.35
N LEU A 33 2.81 -15.28 -1.45
CA LEU A 33 2.05 -15.95 -0.39
C LEU A 33 0.96 -16.87 -0.95
N LEU A 34 0.22 -16.43 -1.97
CA LEU A 34 -0.78 -17.28 -2.63
C LEU A 34 -0.14 -18.51 -3.28
N ILE A 35 1.06 -18.35 -3.87
CA ILE A 35 1.83 -19.48 -4.39
C ILE A 35 2.25 -20.42 -3.25
N ALA A 36 2.74 -19.88 -2.12
CA ALA A 36 3.14 -20.67 -0.96
C ALA A 36 1.96 -21.47 -0.38
N ILE A 37 0.79 -20.84 -0.21
CA ILE A 37 -0.46 -21.50 0.22
C ILE A 37 -0.80 -22.66 -0.71
N ARG A 38 -0.75 -22.43 -2.04
CA ARG A 38 -1.06 -23.46 -3.03
C ARG A 38 -0.08 -24.63 -2.96
N LEU A 39 1.21 -24.36 -2.76
CA LEU A 39 2.24 -25.41 -2.66
C LEU A 39 2.11 -26.17 -1.33
N ASP A 40 1.83 -25.49 -0.23
CA ASP A 40 1.61 -26.12 1.08
C ASP A 40 0.39 -27.05 1.05
N ALA A 41 -0.71 -26.61 0.43
CA ALA A 41 -1.89 -27.44 0.21
C ALA A 41 -1.60 -28.69 -0.63
N ARG A 42 -0.76 -28.57 -1.67
CA ARG A 42 -0.44 -29.68 -2.59
C ARG A 42 0.58 -30.67 -2.04
N HIS A 43 1.60 -30.17 -1.33
CA HIS A 43 2.80 -30.94 -1.02
C HIS A 43 3.04 -31.11 0.47
N ASN A 44 2.42 -30.30 1.31
CA ASN A 44 2.58 -30.33 2.77
C ASN A 44 1.23 -30.57 3.49
N HIS A 45 0.27 -31.16 2.77
CA HIS A 45 -1.07 -31.50 3.28
C HIS A 45 -1.84 -30.31 3.89
N GLY A 46 -1.51 -29.09 3.48
CA GLY A 46 -2.15 -27.87 3.97
C GLY A 46 -1.84 -27.51 5.41
N ARG A 47 -0.75 -28.05 5.99
CA ARG A 47 -0.39 -27.85 7.40
C ARG A 47 -0.27 -26.38 7.79
N ASN A 48 0.20 -25.52 6.88
CA ASN A 48 0.45 -24.10 7.16
C ASN A 48 -0.54 -23.18 6.43
N VAL A 49 -1.55 -23.71 5.75
CA VAL A 49 -2.48 -22.91 4.93
C VAL A 49 -3.18 -21.84 5.77
N ALA A 50 -3.61 -22.18 7.00
CA ALA A 50 -4.29 -21.24 7.87
C ALA A 50 -3.37 -20.07 8.28
N ASP A 51 -2.18 -20.36 8.78
CA ASP A 51 -1.21 -19.34 9.21
C ASP A 51 -0.76 -18.45 8.04
N LEU A 52 -0.51 -19.05 6.87
CA LEU A 52 -0.15 -18.30 5.66
C LEU A 52 -1.31 -17.42 5.16
N ALA A 53 -2.55 -17.90 5.24
CA ALA A 53 -3.73 -17.10 4.90
C ALA A 53 -3.94 -15.95 5.87
N SER A 54 -3.76 -16.17 7.18
CA SER A 54 -3.83 -15.13 8.20
C SER A 54 -2.76 -14.06 7.99
N LEU A 55 -1.52 -14.45 7.65
CA LEU A 55 -0.47 -13.51 7.28
C LEU A 55 -0.82 -12.72 6.01
N GLY A 56 -1.35 -13.40 4.99
CA GLY A 56 -1.80 -12.76 3.76
C GLY A 56 -2.91 -11.73 4.02
N GLN A 57 -3.86 -12.05 4.89
CA GLN A 57 -4.92 -11.12 5.28
C GLN A 57 -4.35 -9.91 6.02
N TYR A 58 -3.48 -10.13 7.01
CA TYR A 58 -2.85 -9.04 7.75
C TYR A 58 -2.10 -8.05 6.83
N LEU A 59 -1.31 -8.57 5.89
CA LEU A 59 -0.57 -7.74 4.93
C LEU A 59 -1.48 -7.00 3.96
N ALA A 60 -2.56 -7.64 3.51
CA ALA A 60 -3.55 -7.00 2.65
C ALA A 60 -4.27 -5.85 3.38
N ASP A 61 -4.68 -6.06 4.63
CA ASP A 61 -5.35 -5.06 5.45
C ASP A 61 -4.40 -3.87 5.74
N ASP A 62 -3.15 -4.14 6.09
CA ASP A 62 -2.13 -3.10 6.31
C ASP A 62 -1.87 -2.29 5.04
N CYS A 63 -1.73 -2.95 3.89
CA CYS A 63 -1.57 -2.29 2.60
C CYS A 63 -2.76 -1.41 2.24
N ALA A 64 -3.99 -1.92 2.43
CA ALA A 64 -5.21 -1.16 2.18
C ALA A 64 -5.29 0.09 3.07
N ASN A 65 -5.01 -0.04 4.38
CA ASN A 65 -5.01 1.07 5.32
C ASN A 65 -3.97 2.15 4.95
N TYR A 66 -2.77 1.73 4.55
CA TYR A 66 -1.73 2.65 4.11
C TYR A 66 -2.16 3.40 2.84
N LEU A 67 -2.62 2.68 1.82
CA LEU A 67 -3.04 3.28 0.54
C LEU A 67 -4.24 4.22 0.71
N GLU A 68 -5.19 3.90 1.58
CA GLU A 68 -6.31 4.78 1.91
C GLU A 68 -5.80 6.08 2.58
N THR A 69 -4.90 5.96 3.54
CA THR A 69 -4.29 7.10 4.22
C THR A 69 -3.52 8.00 3.25
N GLN A 70 -2.73 7.41 2.36
CA GLN A 70 -1.98 8.15 1.33
C GLN A 70 -2.91 8.83 0.33
N SER A 71 -3.94 8.13 -0.14
CA SER A 71 -4.96 8.69 -1.04
C SER A 71 -5.64 9.91 -0.41
N GLY A 72 -6.04 9.81 0.87
CA GLY A 72 -6.61 10.93 1.61
C GLY A 72 -5.65 12.12 1.74
N THR A 73 -4.36 11.86 1.97
CA THR A 73 -3.31 12.88 2.09
C THR A 73 -3.06 13.60 0.77
N LEU A 74 -2.82 12.85 -0.32
CA LEU A 74 -2.64 13.38 -1.66
C LEU A 74 -3.84 14.23 -2.10
N ARG A 75 -5.07 13.77 -1.81
CA ARG A 75 -6.28 14.53 -2.14
C ARG A 75 -6.38 15.86 -1.40
N ARG A 76 -5.94 15.93 -0.14
CA ARG A 76 -5.87 17.19 0.61
C ARG A 76 -4.81 18.12 0.05
N GLN A 77 -3.64 17.60 -0.29
CA GLN A 77 -2.54 18.38 -0.87
C GLN A 77 -2.91 18.95 -2.24
N LEU A 78 -3.51 18.14 -3.12
CA LEU A 78 -4.00 18.59 -4.43
C LEU A 78 -5.03 19.71 -4.30
N LYS A 79 -5.97 19.62 -3.35
CA LYS A 79 -6.92 20.69 -3.07
C LYS A 79 -6.23 21.97 -2.59
N ALA A 80 -5.19 21.86 -1.76
CA ALA A 80 -4.44 23.01 -1.27
C ALA A 80 -3.68 23.73 -2.39
N VAL A 81 -3.14 22.98 -3.35
CA VAL A 81 -2.45 23.56 -4.53
C VAL A 81 -3.45 24.11 -5.57
N GLY A 82 -4.59 23.43 -5.78
CA GLY A 82 -5.61 23.84 -6.76
C GLY A 82 -6.60 24.90 -6.28
N GLY A 83 -6.75 25.09 -4.96
CA GLY A 83 -7.62 26.12 -4.36
C GLY A 83 -6.91 27.46 -4.11
N ALA A 84 -5.64 27.60 -4.52
CA ALA A 84 -4.84 28.81 -4.38
C ALA A 84 -4.95 29.75 -5.60
N GLN A 85 -6.04 29.69 -6.35
CA GLN A 85 -6.32 30.51 -7.54
C GLN A 85 -7.54 31.41 -7.32
#